data_AF-A0A1H4Z8Y7-F1
#
_entry.id   AF-A0A1H4Z8Y7-F1
#
_cell.length_a   1.000
_cell.length_b   1.000
_cell.length_c   1.000
_cell.angle_alpha   90.00
_cell.angle_beta   90.00
_cell.angle_gamma   90.00
#
_symmetry.space_group_name_H-M   'P 1'
#
loop_
_entity.id
_entity.type
_entity.pdbx_description
1 polymer ?
#
loop_
_entity_poly.entity_id
_entity_poly.type
_entity_poly.pdbx_seq_one_letter_code
_entity_poly.pdbx_strand_id
1 'polypeptide(L)'
;MTAGGAAARIPGEAGADGGSRVWEASAACGERDAELWFSRSSWPTAVAICAACPVLEPCLAAVLQREKGLPRCRRQGVVAGLTGPQRHDLERAANLSRAQQRRPTQRPGGPADRAVPHTPAVTPRPLPAPCGTRAAYQRHLRRGEPVDEACRAANAREAGRYRRTGSTRDRREKAGPRDLDRRTGSTRDRREKAGPRDSDRRTGSCP
;
A
#
# COMPACT_ATOMS: atom_id res chain seq x y z
N MET A 1 -52.89 27.06 -39.97
CA MET A 1 -52.31 25.71 -40.10
C MET A 1 -50.85 25.81 -39.68
N THR A 2 -50.57 25.63 -38.39
CA THR A 2 -49.25 25.81 -37.77
C THR A 2 -48.49 24.50 -37.79
N ALA A 3 -47.40 24.44 -38.57
CA ALA A 3 -46.44 23.35 -38.53
C ALA A 3 -45.55 23.50 -37.28
N GLY A 4 -45.76 22.63 -36.29
CA GLY A 4 -44.90 22.50 -35.12
C GLY A 4 -43.74 21.55 -35.42
N GLY A 5 -42.53 22.10 -35.55
CA GLY A 5 -41.29 21.33 -35.68
C GLY A 5 -40.99 20.58 -34.38
N ALA A 6 -40.93 19.25 -34.44
CA ALA A 6 -40.41 18.43 -33.37
C ALA A 6 -38.88 18.48 -33.41
N ALA A 7 -38.29 19.31 -32.55
CA ALA A 7 -36.86 19.27 -32.27
C ALA A 7 -36.50 17.89 -31.70
N ALA A 8 -35.68 17.15 -32.43
CA ALA A 8 -35.01 15.97 -31.94
C ALA A 8 -34.20 16.35 -30.68
N ARG A 9 -34.65 15.87 -29.52
CA ARG A 9 -33.84 15.94 -28.31
C ARG A 9 -32.68 14.97 -28.49
N ILE A 10 -31.49 15.50 -28.74
CA ILE A 10 -30.24 14.77 -28.53
C ILE A 10 -30.21 14.39 -27.04
N PRO A 11 -30.11 13.09 -26.68
CA PRO A 11 -29.77 12.73 -25.32
C PRO A 11 -28.33 13.20 -25.09
N GLY A 12 -28.24 14.32 -24.38
CA GLY A 12 -26.99 14.83 -23.84
C GLY A 12 -26.32 13.74 -23.00
N GLU A 13 -25.00 13.74 -23.12
CA GLU A 13 -24.06 12.89 -22.41
C GLU A 13 -24.36 12.90 -20.90
N ALA A 14 -24.95 11.81 -20.41
CA ALA A 14 -25.09 11.53 -18.99
C ALA A 14 -23.73 11.09 -18.44
N GLY A 15 -22.82 12.04 -18.27
CA GLY A 15 -21.67 11.88 -17.39
C GLY A 15 -22.13 11.80 -15.94
N ALA A 16 -22.70 10.67 -15.50
CA ALA A 16 -23.01 10.38 -14.10
C ALA A 16 -23.41 8.92 -13.81
N ASP A 17 -22.94 7.89 -14.53
CA ASP A 17 -23.17 6.49 -14.12
C ASP A 17 -22.22 6.03 -12.99
N GLY A 18 -22.10 6.87 -11.96
CA GLY A 18 -21.55 6.50 -10.66
C GLY A 18 -22.50 5.59 -9.89
N GLY A 19 -22.95 4.48 -10.48
CA GLY A 19 -23.75 3.48 -9.78
C GLY A 19 -24.91 2.84 -10.54
N SER A 20 -25.08 3.07 -11.83
CA SER A 20 -26.10 2.36 -12.60
C SER A 20 -25.75 0.87 -12.69
N ARG A 21 -26.42 0.06 -11.88
CA ARG A 21 -26.31 -1.42 -11.89
C ARG A 21 -27.03 -2.06 -13.09
N VAL A 22 -27.35 -1.28 -14.12
CA VAL A 22 -28.04 -1.78 -15.32
C VAL A 22 -27.19 -2.85 -16.02
N TRP A 23 -25.86 -2.73 -15.97
CA TRP A 23 -24.96 -3.77 -16.49
C TRP A 23 -25.06 -5.11 -15.73
N GLU A 24 -25.52 -5.13 -14.46
CA GLU A 24 -25.69 -6.39 -13.71
C GLU A 24 -26.75 -7.29 -14.37
N ALA A 25 -27.75 -6.71 -15.04
CA ALA A 25 -28.83 -7.44 -15.71
C ALA A 25 -28.36 -8.22 -16.96
N SER A 26 -27.25 -7.83 -17.57
CA SER A 26 -26.66 -8.52 -18.73
C SER A 26 -25.55 -9.50 -18.35
N ALA A 27 -25.36 -9.78 -17.05
CA ALA A 27 -24.30 -10.64 -16.58
C ALA A 27 -24.59 -12.13 -16.86
N ALA A 28 -23.76 -12.76 -17.67
CA ALA A 28 -23.86 -14.18 -18.03
C ALA A 28 -23.73 -15.15 -16.82
N CYS A 29 -23.20 -14.65 -15.70
CA CYS A 29 -23.09 -15.41 -14.45
C CYS A 29 -24.41 -15.47 -13.65
N GLY A 30 -25.40 -14.63 -13.95
CA GLY A 30 -26.62 -14.49 -13.14
C GLY A 30 -27.50 -15.74 -13.06
N GLU A 31 -27.45 -16.60 -14.07
CA GLU A 31 -28.22 -17.85 -14.16
C GLU A 31 -27.45 -19.08 -13.63
N ARG A 32 -26.24 -18.89 -13.09
CA ARG A 32 -25.39 -19.99 -12.60
C ARG A 32 -25.57 -20.19 -11.10
N ASP A 33 -25.28 -21.41 -10.63
CA ASP A 33 -25.24 -21.73 -9.20
C ASP A 33 -24.20 -20.87 -8.47
N ALA A 34 -24.57 -20.34 -7.30
CA ALA A 34 -23.72 -19.52 -6.46
C ALA A 34 -22.47 -20.27 -5.98
N GLU A 35 -22.59 -21.57 -5.67
CA GLU A 35 -21.48 -22.38 -5.15
C GLU A 35 -20.29 -22.45 -6.11
N LEU A 36 -20.57 -22.32 -7.42
CA LEU A 36 -19.56 -22.30 -8.47
C LEU A 36 -18.51 -21.20 -8.25
N TRP A 37 -18.92 -20.05 -7.68
CA TRP A 37 -18.06 -18.89 -7.45
C TRP A 37 -17.24 -18.97 -6.16
N PHE A 38 -17.68 -19.76 -5.17
CA PHE A 38 -17.06 -19.82 -3.85
C PHE A 38 -16.21 -21.07 -3.62
N SER A 39 -16.47 -22.16 -4.34
CA SER A 39 -15.75 -23.42 -4.19
C SER A 39 -14.43 -23.48 -4.98
N ARG A 40 -13.31 -23.81 -4.31
CA ARG A 40 -11.97 -23.84 -4.94
C ARG A 40 -11.86 -24.83 -6.08
N SER A 41 -12.60 -25.94 -6.02
CA SER A 41 -12.66 -26.96 -7.07
C SER A 41 -13.29 -26.44 -8.36
N SER A 42 -14.22 -25.48 -8.27
CA SER A 42 -14.93 -24.91 -9.42
C SER A 42 -14.36 -23.57 -9.91
N TRP A 43 -13.34 -23.03 -9.25
CA TRP A 43 -12.73 -21.76 -9.64
C TRP A 43 -12.24 -21.69 -11.09
N PRO A 44 -11.62 -22.72 -11.68
CA PRO A 44 -11.23 -22.67 -13.09
C PRO A 44 -12.43 -22.43 -14.02
N THR A 45 -13.54 -23.14 -13.77
CA THR A 45 -14.80 -22.99 -14.51
C THR A 45 -15.41 -21.60 -14.30
N ALA A 46 -15.41 -21.12 -13.06
CA ALA A 46 -15.87 -19.78 -12.70
C ALA A 46 -15.10 -18.69 -13.48
N VAL A 47 -13.77 -18.76 -13.47
CA VAL A 47 -12.92 -17.82 -14.20
C VAL A 47 -13.24 -17.84 -15.70
N ALA A 48 -13.42 -19.02 -16.29
CA ALA A 48 -13.78 -19.16 -17.70
C ALA A 48 -15.15 -18.52 -18.03
N ILE A 49 -16.16 -18.74 -17.19
CA ILE A 49 -17.49 -18.11 -17.37
C ILE A 49 -17.39 -16.58 -17.26
N CYS A 50 -16.65 -16.06 -16.28
CA CYS A 50 -16.44 -14.63 -16.16
C CYS A 50 -15.69 -14.05 -17.36
N ALA A 51 -14.67 -14.74 -17.89
CA ALA A 51 -13.88 -14.26 -19.03
C ALA A 51 -14.73 -14.12 -20.31
N ALA A 52 -15.79 -14.92 -20.46
CA ALA A 52 -16.75 -14.83 -21.56
C ALA A 52 -17.90 -13.84 -21.30
N CYS A 53 -17.96 -13.21 -20.12
CA CYS A 53 -19.09 -12.38 -19.73
C CYS A 53 -19.05 -11.01 -20.44
N PRO A 54 -20.14 -10.55 -21.08
CA PRO A 54 -20.16 -9.28 -21.82
C PRO A 54 -19.97 -8.05 -20.94
N VAL A 55 -20.18 -8.20 -19.62
CA VAL A 55 -20.07 -7.11 -18.63
C VAL A 55 -18.84 -7.25 -17.74
N LEU A 56 -17.79 -7.94 -18.21
CA LEU A 56 -16.56 -8.17 -17.46
C LEU A 56 -15.90 -6.86 -17.00
N GLU A 57 -15.72 -5.90 -17.90
CA GLU A 57 -15.10 -4.59 -17.60
C GLU A 57 -15.87 -3.77 -16.55
N PRO A 58 -17.18 -3.49 -16.72
CA PRO A 58 -17.94 -2.76 -15.68
C PRO A 58 -18.03 -3.55 -14.38
N CYS A 59 -18.10 -4.88 -14.43
CA CYS A 59 -18.06 -5.73 -13.24
C CYS A 59 -16.73 -5.58 -12.49
N LEU A 60 -15.59 -5.65 -13.20
CA LEU A 60 -14.26 -5.50 -12.61
C LEU A 60 -14.10 -4.13 -11.95
N ALA A 61 -14.49 -3.05 -12.63
CA ALA A 61 -14.44 -1.71 -12.10
C ALA A 61 -15.30 -1.57 -10.82
N ALA A 62 -16.52 -2.09 -10.84
CA ALA A 62 -17.43 -2.04 -9.69
C ALA A 62 -16.92 -2.85 -8.50
N VAL A 63 -16.36 -4.04 -8.73
CA VAL A 63 -15.79 -4.90 -7.67
C VAL A 63 -14.58 -4.24 -7.05
N LEU A 64 -13.63 -3.75 -7.85
CA LEU A 64 -12.42 -3.09 -7.34
C LEU A 64 -12.76 -1.83 -6.53
N GLN A 65 -13.81 -1.10 -6.93
CA GLN A 65 -14.29 0.05 -6.17
C GLN A 65 -14.91 -0.34 -4.82
N ARG A 66 -15.72 -1.41 -4.77
CA ARG A 66 -16.34 -1.91 -3.53
C ARG A 66 -15.33 -2.54 -2.57
N GLU A 67 -14.34 -3.23 -3.09
CA GLU A 67 -13.30 -3.90 -2.31
C GLU A 67 -12.13 -2.97 -1.94
N LYS A 68 -12.20 -1.70 -2.30
CA LYS A 68 -11.11 -0.74 -2.10
C LYS A 68 -10.70 -0.67 -0.63
N GLY A 69 -9.42 -0.92 -0.36
CA GLY A 69 -8.84 -0.95 0.97
C GLY A 69 -9.19 -2.19 1.81
N LEU A 70 -9.98 -3.14 1.29
CA LEU A 70 -10.26 -4.38 2.01
C LEU A 70 -9.03 -5.31 2.02
N PRO A 71 -8.76 -5.98 3.15
CA PRO A 71 -7.68 -6.95 3.22
C PRO A 71 -7.98 -8.19 2.36
N ARG A 72 -6.93 -8.91 1.95
CA ARG A 72 -7.00 -10.11 1.10
C ARG A 72 -8.03 -11.14 1.59
N CYS A 73 -8.14 -11.38 2.90
CA CYS A 73 -9.04 -12.40 3.46
C CYS A 73 -10.54 -12.06 3.32
N ARG A 74 -10.89 -10.78 3.14
CA ARG A 74 -12.29 -10.35 2.94
C ARG A 74 -12.72 -10.41 1.48
N ARG A 75 -11.83 -10.80 0.58
CA ARG A 75 -12.11 -10.99 -0.84
C ARG A 75 -12.29 -12.47 -1.09
N GLN A 76 -13.54 -12.88 -1.19
CA GLN A 76 -13.93 -14.28 -1.33
C GLN A 76 -14.33 -14.56 -2.78
N GLY A 77 -14.20 -15.84 -3.15
CA GLY A 77 -14.64 -16.35 -4.45
C GLY A 77 -14.00 -15.73 -5.68
N VAL A 78 -14.56 -16.12 -6.82
CA VAL A 78 -14.26 -15.61 -8.15
C VAL A 78 -15.33 -14.59 -8.53
N VAL A 79 -14.89 -13.40 -8.92
CA VAL A 79 -15.76 -12.38 -9.50
C VAL A 79 -14.93 -11.54 -10.48
N ALA A 80 -15.55 -11.08 -11.56
CA ALA A 80 -14.89 -10.31 -12.61
C ALA A 80 -13.63 -11.03 -13.17
N GLY A 81 -13.71 -12.36 -13.31
CA GLY A 81 -12.62 -13.17 -13.87
C GLY A 81 -11.43 -13.38 -12.92
N LEU A 82 -11.50 -12.89 -11.69
CA LEU A 82 -10.39 -12.90 -10.75
C LEU A 82 -10.79 -13.53 -9.42
N THR A 83 -9.87 -14.29 -8.84
CA THR A 83 -9.95 -14.76 -7.45
C THR A 83 -9.70 -13.60 -6.46
N GLY A 84 -10.18 -13.74 -5.23
CA GLY A 84 -9.95 -12.76 -4.16
C GLY A 84 -8.48 -12.31 -3.99
N PRO A 85 -7.50 -13.24 -3.94
CA PRO A 85 -6.08 -12.88 -3.94
C PRO A 85 -5.64 -12.06 -5.14
N GLN A 86 -6.05 -12.43 -6.36
CA GLN A 86 -5.68 -11.69 -7.58
C GLN A 86 -6.25 -10.26 -7.57
N ARG A 87 -7.48 -10.08 -7.10
CA ARG A 87 -8.07 -8.73 -6.95
C ARG A 87 -7.30 -7.88 -5.93
N HIS A 88 -6.85 -8.48 -4.83
CA HIS A 88 -6.00 -7.80 -3.85
C HIS A 88 -4.66 -7.37 -4.45
N ASP A 89 -4.01 -8.26 -5.20
CA ASP A 89 -2.72 -7.97 -5.83
C ASP A 89 -2.84 -6.88 -6.90
N LEU A 90 -3.94 -6.85 -7.65
CA LEU A 90 -4.24 -5.81 -8.64
C LEU A 90 -4.37 -4.43 -7.96
N GLU A 91 -5.15 -4.32 -6.88
CA GLU A 91 -5.27 -3.05 -6.14
C GLU A 91 -3.93 -2.62 -5.55
N ARG A 92 -3.18 -3.56 -4.96
CA ARG A 92 -1.85 -3.29 -4.41
C ARG A 92 -0.90 -2.76 -5.49
N ALA A 93 -0.89 -3.38 -6.68
CA ALA A 93 -0.08 -2.94 -7.81
C ALA A 93 -0.48 -1.54 -8.31
N ALA A 94 -1.78 -1.24 -8.38
CA ALA A 94 -2.28 0.08 -8.74
C ALA A 94 -1.84 1.15 -7.71
N ASN A 95 -1.93 0.84 -6.42
CA ASN A 95 -1.49 1.72 -5.34
C ASN A 95 0.03 1.98 -5.39
N LEU A 96 0.82 0.94 -5.65
CA LEU A 96 2.27 1.07 -5.82
C LEU A 96 2.63 1.92 -7.03
N SER A 97 1.96 1.70 -8.16
CA SER A 97 2.17 2.48 -9.39
C SER A 97 1.83 3.96 -9.17
N ARG A 98 0.70 4.24 -8.50
CA ARG A 98 0.31 5.61 -8.13
C ARG A 98 1.30 6.25 -7.15
N ALA A 99 1.84 5.50 -6.20
CA ALA A 99 2.86 5.99 -5.28
C ALA A 99 4.18 6.32 -6.01
N GLN A 100 4.57 5.51 -6.99
CA GLN A 100 5.75 5.75 -7.83
C GLN A 100 5.57 7.01 -8.69
N GLN A 101 4.39 7.20 -9.30
CA GLN A 101 4.08 8.40 -10.09
C GLN A 101 4.07 9.68 -9.23
N ARG A 102 3.60 9.59 -7.98
CA ARG A 102 3.60 10.74 -7.04
C ARG A 102 4.96 10.99 -6.40
N ARG A 103 5.93 10.09 -6.56
CA ARG A 103 7.29 10.33 -6.09
C ARG A 103 7.81 11.52 -6.91
N PRO A 104 8.22 12.63 -6.27
CA PRO A 104 8.79 13.74 -7.00
C PRO A 104 9.92 13.17 -7.84
N THR A 105 9.82 13.31 -9.17
CA THR A 105 10.95 13.14 -10.07
C THR A 105 12.07 13.92 -9.43
N GLN A 106 13.18 13.25 -9.11
CA GLN A 106 14.39 13.92 -8.66
C GLN A 106 14.55 15.15 -9.56
N ARG A 107 14.67 16.33 -8.95
CA ARG A 107 14.87 17.61 -9.66
C ARG A 107 15.75 17.31 -10.88
N PRO A 108 15.30 17.57 -12.12
CA PRO A 108 16.24 17.58 -13.22
C PRO A 108 17.33 18.54 -12.78
N GLY A 109 18.57 18.05 -12.70
CA GLY A 109 19.71 18.93 -12.53
C GLY A 109 19.59 20.08 -13.53
N GLY A 110 20.04 21.27 -13.13
CA GLY A 110 20.01 22.47 -13.95
C GLY A 110 20.61 22.30 -15.36
N PRO A 111 20.51 23.34 -16.20
CA PRO A 111 20.67 23.24 -17.66
C PRO A 111 21.90 22.43 -18.08
N ALA A 112 21.64 21.52 -19.02
CA ALA A 112 22.52 20.47 -19.54
C ALA A 112 23.69 20.98 -20.42
N ASP A 113 24.21 22.18 -20.17
CA ASP A 113 25.38 22.73 -20.86
C ASP A 113 26.63 22.61 -19.98
N ARG A 114 27.03 21.37 -19.76
CA ARG A 114 28.41 20.93 -19.50
C ARG A 114 28.43 19.40 -19.50
N ALA A 115 28.26 18.81 -20.68
CA ALA A 115 28.59 17.42 -20.91
C ALA A 115 30.12 17.25 -20.85
N VAL A 116 30.66 17.27 -19.63
CA VAL A 116 31.97 16.70 -19.35
C VAL A 116 31.75 15.19 -19.24
N PRO A 117 32.56 14.34 -19.91
CA PRO A 117 32.48 12.90 -19.72
C PRO A 117 32.74 12.59 -18.24
N HIS A 118 31.68 12.34 -17.47
CA HIS A 118 31.81 11.82 -16.12
C HIS A 118 32.16 10.34 -16.24
N THR A 119 33.46 10.06 -16.37
CA THR A 119 34.00 8.83 -15.77
C THR A 119 33.46 8.76 -14.33
N PRO A 120 33.06 7.57 -13.82
CA PRO A 120 32.67 7.45 -12.43
C PRO A 120 33.91 7.73 -11.60
N ALA A 121 34.13 9.00 -11.29
CA ALA A 121 35.12 9.43 -10.34
C ALA A 121 34.74 8.72 -9.06
N VAL A 122 35.56 7.75 -8.66
CA VAL A 122 35.55 7.16 -7.34
C VAL A 122 35.75 8.34 -6.39
N THR A 123 34.65 8.97 -5.96
CA THR A 123 34.74 9.98 -4.92
C THR A 123 35.29 9.24 -3.71
N PRO A 124 36.47 9.63 -3.18
CA PRO A 124 36.99 8.99 -1.99
C PRO A 124 35.91 9.05 -0.92
N ARG A 125 35.69 7.94 -0.22
CA ARG A 125 34.74 7.89 0.89
C ARG A 125 34.99 9.11 1.77
N PRO A 126 33.96 9.91 2.10
CA PRO A 126 34.16 11.10 2.93
C PRO A 126 34.91 10.68 4.19
N LEU A 127 35.98 11.41 4.50
CA LEU A 127 36.74 11.17 5.73
C LEU A 127 35.75 11.21 6.91
N PRO A 128 35.93 10.33 7.92
CA PRO A 128 35.09 10.35 9.10
C PRO A 128 35.01 11.76 9.68
N ALA A 129 33.81 12.22 10.01
CA ALA A 129 33.62 13.57 10.55
C ALA A 129 34.54 13.78 11.78
N PRO A 130 35.20 14.94 11.91
CA PRO A 130 36.00 15.22 13.09
C PRO A 130 35.13 15.20 14.35
N CYS A 131 35.76 14.91 15.48
CA CYS A 131 35.15 15.04 16.80
C CYS A 131 34.61 16.48 17.01
N GLY A 132 33.58 16.62 17.85
CA GLY A 132 32.85 17.88 17.98
C GLY A 132 31.67 18.06 17.02
N THR A 133 31.29 17.02 16.28
CA THR A 133 30.09 17.01 15.42
C THR A 133 29.07 15.98 15.89
N ARG A 134 27.78 16.17 15.58
CA ARG A 134 26.73 15.17 15.87
C ARG A 134 27.00 13.82 15.18
N ALA A 135 27.61 13.86 14.00
CA ALA A 135 28.01 12.66 13.26
C ALA A 135 29.13 11.88 13.98
N ALA A 136 30.11 12.58 14.57
CA ALA A 136 31.14 11.96 15.39
C ALA A 136 30.55 11.37 16.69
N TYR A 137 29.62 12.06 17.36
CA TYR A 137 28.89 11.51 18.51
C TYR A 137 28.19 10.18 18.17
N GLN A 138 27.47 10.11 17.05
CA GLN A 138 26.82 8.88 16.59
C GLN A 138 27.83 7.79 16.19
N ARG A 139 29.02 8.15 15.71
CA ARG A 139 30.09 7.20 15.44
C ARG A 139 30.59 6.57 16.74
N HIS A 140 30.85 7.37 17.78
CA HIS A 140 31.27 6.86 19.09
C HIS A 140 30.24 5.86 19.65
N LEU A 141 28.95 6.18 19.55
CA LEU A 141 27.88 5.26 19.97
C LEU A 141 27.84 3.96 19.16
N ARG A 142 28.01 4.02 17.83
CA ARG A 142 28.01 2.81 16.98
C ARG A 142 29.23 1.92 17.19
N ARG A 143 30.37 2.52 17.55
CA ARG A 143 31.64 1.81 17.79
C ARG A 143 31.85 1.41 19.25
N GLY A 144 31.04 1.93 20.17
CA GLY A 144 31.24 1.74 21.61
C GLY A 144 32.47 2.47 22.17
N GLU A 145 32.97 3.48 21.45
CA GLU A 145 34.10 4.29 21.90
C GLU A 145 33.64 5.32 22.95
N PRO A 146 34.50 5.72 23.91
CA PRO A 146 34.18 6.78 24.83
C PRO A 146 33.92 8.08 24.07
N VAL A 147 32.79 8.70 24.33
CA VAL A 147 32.40 9.98 23.72
C VAL A 147 33.22 11.10 24.38
N ASP A 148 33.88 11.94 23.59
CA ASP A 148 34.55 13.14 24.09
C ASP A 148 33.56 14.27 24.45
N GLU A 149 34.04 15.28 25.18
CA GLU A 149 33.22 16.40 25.62
C GLU A 149 32.73 17.27 24.45
N ALA A 150 33.55 17.45 23.41
CA ALA A 150 33.18 18.19 22.22
C ALA A 150 31.98 17.55 21.50
N CYS A 151 31.96 16.23 21.37
CA CYS A 151 30.87 15.44 20.78
C CYS A 151 29.62 15.49 21.67
N ARG A 152 29.76 15.43 23.00
CA ARG A 152 28.64 15.61 23.94
C ARG A 152 28.00 17.00 23.77
N ALA A 153 28.82 18.05 23.74
CA ALA A 153 28.37 19.43 23.57
C ALA A 153 27.68 19.64 22.21
N ALA A 154 28.22 19.06 21.14
CA ALA A 154 27.62 19.12 19.80
C ALA A 154 26.24 18.46 19.73
N ASN A 155 26.07 17.28 20.36
CA ASN A 155 24.77 16.63 20.43
C ASN A 155 23.75 17.46 21.23
N ALA A 156 24.18 18.07 22.33
CA ALA A 156 23.32 18.94 23.15
C ALA A 156 22.85 20.19 22.39
N ARG A 157 23.74 20.86 21.64
CA ARG A 157 23.42 22.02 20.79
C ARG A 157 22.34 21.67 19.75
N GLU A 158 22.48 20.54 19.07
CA GLU A 158 21.52 20.07 18.06
C GLU A 158 20.18 19.59 18.66
N ALA A 159 20.19 18.99 19.86
CA ALA A 159 18.96 18.61 20.56
C ALA A 159 18.09 19.84 20.90
N GLY A 160 18.71 20.99 21.16
CA GLY A 160 18.00 22.27 21.33
C GLY A 160 17.37 22.79 20.04
N ARG A 161 18.02 22.54 18.88
CA ARG A 161 17.47 22.89 17.56
C ARG A 161 16.19 22.10 17.28
N TYR A 162 16.21 20.78 17.49
CA TYR A 162 15.03 19.91 17.30
C TYR A 162 13.85 20.29 18.21
N ARG A 163 14.11 20.69 19.46
CA ARG A 163 13.07 21.17 20.38
C ARG A 163 12.43 22.48 19.92
N ARG A 164 13.22 23.39 19.34
CA ARG A 164 12.72 24.68 18.83
C ARG A 164 11.96 24.56 17.51
N THR A 165 12.42 23.72 16.59
CA THR A 165 11.85 23.62 15.23
C THR A 165 10.68 22.64 15.14
N GLY A 166 10.40 21.85 16.18
CA GLY A 166 9.28 20.90 16.20
C GLY A 166 9.35 19.83 15.11
N SER A 167 10.51 19.62 14.48
CA SER A 167 10.67 18.74 13.30
C SER A 167 10.60 17.25 13.63
N THR A 168 10.42 16.91 14.91
CA THR A 168 10.04 15.58 15.38
C THR A 168 8.72 15.71 16.13
N ARG A 169 7.60 15.89 15.40
CA ARG A 169 6.32 15.47 15.96
C ARG A 169 6.36 13.96 16.17
N ASP A 170 6.03 13.59 17.38
CA ASP A 170 6.22 12.28 17.97
C ASP A 170 5.38 11.25 17.20
N ARG A 171 6.03 10.24 16.61
CA ARG A 171 5.31 9.10 16.01
C ARG A 171 4.42 8.41 17.05
N ARG A 172 4.69 8.62 18.35
CA ARG A 172 3.91 8.13 19.50
C ARG A 172 2.52 8.77 19.61
N GLU A 173 2.31 10.00 19.14
CA GLU A 173 0.97 10.63 19.14
C GLU A 173 0.00 9.98 18.14
N LYS A 174 0.50 9.20 17.17
CA LYS A 174 -0.32 8.43 16.22
C LYS A 174 -0.63 7.00 16.67
N ALA A 175 0.01 6.50 17.73
CA ALA A 175 -0.34 5.19 18.29
C ALA A 175 -1.58 5.37 19.18
N GLY A 176 -2.75 5.02 18.64
CA GLY A 176 -3.98 5.03 19.42
C GLY A 176 -3.94 4.07 20.62
N PRO A 177 -4.99 4.05 21.47
CA PRO A 177 -5.00 3.40 22.80
C PRO A 177 -4.76 1.88 22.84
N ARG A 178 -4.53 1.22 21.69
CA ARG A 178 -4.51 -0.25 21.58
C ARG A 178 -3.14 -0.89 21.81
N ASP A 179 -2.05 -0.11 21.91
CA ASP A 179 -0.68 -0.65 21.97
C ASP A 179 -0.10 -0.76 23.41
N LEU A 180 -0.82 -0.32 24.45
CA LEU A 180 -0.34 -0.39 25.83
C LEU A 180 -0.63 -1.74 26.53
N ASP A 181 -1.64 -2.49 26.09
CA ASP A 181 -2.05 -3.75 26.75
C ASP A 181 -1.15 -4.96 26.44
N ARG A 182 -0.25 -4.86 25.46
CA ARG A 182 0.61 -6.00 25.08
C ARG A 182 1.83 -6.17 26.01
N ARG A 183 2.13 -5.21 26.89
CA ARG A 183 3.42 -5.21 27.64
C ARG A 183 3.33 -5.74 29.08
N THR A 184 2.14 -6.00 29.60
CA THR A 184 1.90 -6.41 31.00
C THR A 184 1.61 -7.90 31.19
N GLY A 185 1.60 -8.71 30.13
CA GLY A 185 1.25 -10.14 30.18
C GLY A 185 2.42 -11.13 30.16
N SER A 186 3.57 -10.83 30.77
CA SER A 186 4.73 -11.73 30.76
C SER A 186 5.30 -11.94 32.16
N THR A 187 4.68 -12.86 32.92
CA THR A 187 5.31 -13.82 33.86
C THR A 187 4.26 -14.53 34.72
N ARG A 188 3.40 -15.38 34.14
CA ARG A 188 2.66 -16.45 34.85
C ARG A 188 1.85 -17.25 33.83
N ASP A 189 2.48 -18.23 33.19
CA ASP A 189 1.90 -19.57 33.09
C ASP A 189 2.89 -20.47 32.38
N ARG A 190 3.62 -21.23 33.20
CA ARG A 190 4.56 -22.25 32.79
C ARG A 190 4.06 -23.56 33.37
N ARG A 191 2.96 -24.09 32.84
CA ARG A 191 2.62 -25.51 32.95
C ARG A 191 1.43 -25.84 32.04
N GLU A 192 1.56 -27.01 31.42
CA GLU A 192 0.51 -27.83 30.81
C GLU A 192 0.26 -27.72 29.29
N LYS A 193 0.75 -28.80 28.65
CA LYS A 193 0.13 -29.62 27.60
C LYS A 193 0.77 -29.58 26.21
N ALA A 194 1.37 -30.74 25.91
CA ALA A 194 1.89 -31.20 24.64
C ALA A 194 0.79 -31.79 23.75
N GLY A 195 0.99 -31.68 22.42
CA GLY A 195 0.31 -32.46 21.38
C GLY A 195 0.07 -31.67 20.09
N PRO A 196 -0.05 -32.34 18.93
CA PRO A 196 1.04 -32.70 18.01
C PRO A 196 1.28 -31.64 16.92
N ARG A 197 2.44 -31.76 16.26
CA ARG A 197 2.91 -30.88 15.20
C ARG A 197 2.06 -31.04 13.94
N ASP A 198 1.18 -30.07 13.68
CA ASP A 198 0.55 -29.91 12.38
C ASP A 198 1.32 -28.89 11.53
N SER A 199 1.58 -29.28 10.29
CA SER A 199 2.59 -28.75 9.40
C SER A 199 1.98 -27.83 8.35
N ASP A 200 1.15 -26.87 8.75
CA ASP A 200 0.55 -25.90 7.82
C ASP A 200 0.64 -24.47 8.34
N ARG A 201 1.86 -24.04 8.70
CA ARG A 201 2.20 -22.61 8.85
C ARG A 201 2.63 -22.02 7.51
N ARG A 202 1.66 -21.71 6.66
CA ARG A 202 1.85 -20.66 5.63
C ARG A 202 0.55 -19.94 5.25
N THR A 203 -0.33 -19.69 6.21
CA THR A 203 -1.37 -18.67 6.11
C THR A 203 -0.86 -17.39 6.75
N GLY A 204 -0.64 -16.37 5.94
CA GLY A 204 -0.31 -15.03 6.42
C GLY A 204 -1.39 -14.56 7.38
N SER A 205 -1.01 -14.36 8.64
CA SER A 205 -1.87 -13.76 9.67
C SER A 205 -2.47 -12.47 9.15
N CYS A 206 -3.79 -12.48 9.02
CA CYS A 206 -4.58 -11.28 9.22
C CYS A 206 -4.51 -10.94 10.72
N PRO A 207 -4.54 -9.65 11.10
CA PRO A 207 -4.78 -9.31 12.50
C PRO A 207 -6.13 -9.86 12.97
#